data_AF-A0A0F4QKZ6-F1
#
_entry.id   AF-A0A0F4QKZ6-F1
#
_cell.length_a   1.000
_cell.length_b   1.000
_cell.length_c   1.000
_cell.angle_alpha   90.00
_cell.angle_beta   90.00
_cell.angle_gamma   90.00
#
_symmetry.space_group_name_H-M   'P 1'
#
loop_
_entity.id
_entity.type
_entity.pdbx_description
1 polymer ?
#
loop_
_entity_poly.entity_id
_entity_poly.type
_entity_poly.pdbx_seq_one_letter_code
_entity_poly.pdbx_strand_id
1 'polypeptide(L)'
;MSTDNKTTTERLSDVAVRANALCQTVAQQSDNINTSLQQAKAEFDDWKGSFTEVVNGLLVHKEGRNKRFSFAQVLDNGGYDERGQGPHPDFRACANPKEPYYINLLEFVAGANGWFGNYGDRFRCEFIMSHRGMYSTSDHIVITGTSFEDCVSGRVEIKNITEHTQNGHLALFVSEPNENREQELNPKIDDYSNSFPFNFRAVNQGFGPGVARITFKVDPKFHCGAYRALSVQCEYSSDRARPSNMRVSHEQPSWNQF
;
A
#
# COMPACT_ATOMS: atom_id res chain seq x y z
N MET A 1 -23.75 79.74 7.08
CA MET A 1 -24.36 78.48 7.57
C MET A 1 -25.27 77.97 6.46
N SER A 2 -24.84 76.97 5.70
CA SER A 2 -25.71 76.32 4.71
C SER A 2 -26.69 75.41 5.46
N THR A 3 -27.97 75.71 5.40
CA THR A 3 -29.03 74.86 5.93
C THR A 3 -29.36 73.80 4.88
N ASP A 4 -28.75 72.62 5.00
CA ASP A 4 -29.07 71.43 4.21
C ASP A 4 -30.46 70.88 4.59
N ASN A 5 -31.52 71.59 4.20
CA ASN A 5 -32.89 71.09 4.38
C ASN A 5 -33.32 70.26 3.16
N LYS A 6 -32.71 69.08 3.03
CA LYS A 6 -33.19 68.05 2.09
C LYS A 6 -34.58 67.57 2.51
N THR A 7 -35.50 67.53 1.57
CA THR A 7 -36.82 66.89 1.69
C THR A 7 -36.68 65.39 2.00
N THR A 8 -37.73 64.78 2.54
CA THR A 8 -37.75 63.33 2.80
C THR A 8 -37.49 62.51 1.54
N THR A 9 -38.01 62.93 0.40
CA THR A 9 -37.79 62.28 -0.90
C THR A 9 -36.32 62.32 -1.32
N GLU A 10 -35.64 63.46 -1.17
CA GLU A 10 -34.20 63.57 -1.45
C GLU A 10 -33.36 62.69 -0.50
N ARG A 11 -33.72 62.63 0.79
CA ARG A 11 -33.07 61.74 1.76
C ARG A 11 -33.23 60.26 1.39
N LEU A 12 -34.44 59.85 0.97
CA LEU A 12 -34.70 58.47 0.53
C LEU A 12 -33.93 58.13 -0.74
N SER A 13 -33.84 59.06 -1.69
CA SER A 13 -33.02 58.91 -2.90
C SER A 13 -31.55 58.72 -2.56
N ASP A 14 -30.98 59.53 -1.67
CA ASP A 14 -29.59 59.38 -1.22
C ASP A 14 -29.33 58.04 -0.53
N VAL A 15 -30.29 57.56 0.27
CA VAL A 15 -30.20 56.23 0.91
C VAL A 15 -30.21 55.12 -0.14
N ALA A 16 -31.10 55.19 -1.14
CA ALA A 16 -31.15 54.20 -2.22
C ALA A 16 -29.85 54.16 -3.03
N VAL A 17 -29.28 55.33 -3.36
CA VAL A 17 -27.99 55.42 -4.06
C VAL A 17 -26.86 54.77 -3.24
N ARG A 18 -26.78 55.10 -1.93
CA ARG A 18 -25.77 54.51 -1.03
C ARG A 18 -25.96 53.00 -0.86
N ALA A 19 -27.20 52.53 -0.76
CA ALA A 19 -27.51 51.10 -0.66
C ALA A 19 -27.08 50.35 -1.93
N ASN A 20 -27.37 50.89 -3.11
CA ASN A 20 -26.94 50.30 -4.38
C ASN A 20 -25.41 50.26 -4.51
N ALA A 21 -24.72 51.33 -4.12
CA ALA A 21 -23.25 51.38 -4.10
C ALA A 21 -22.66 50.34 -3.13
N LEU A 22 -23.28 50.15 -1.96
CA LEU A 22 -22.91 49.09 -1.02
C LEU A 22 -23.13 47.71 -1.62
N CYS A 23 -24.27 47.44 -2.25
CA CYS A 23 -24.55 46.16 -2.91
C CYS A 23 -23.53 45.83 -4.00
N GLN A 24 -23.16 46.81 -4.83
CA GLN A 24 -22.11 46.65 -5.85
C GLN A 24 -20.75 46.36 -5.22
N THR A 25 -20.41 47.07 -4.15
CA THR A 25 -19.15 46.84 -3.41
C THR A 25 -19.12 45.43 -2.83
N VAL A 26 -20.21 44.97 -2.19
CA VAL A 26 -20.31 43.62 -1.63
C VAL A 26 -20.20 42.55 -2.71
N ALA A 27 -20.87 42.71 -3.85
CA ALA A 27 -20.77 41.79 -4.97
C ALA A 27 -19.33 41.68 -5.47
N GLN A 28 -18.67 42.82 -5.70
CA GLN A 28 -17.28 42.86 -6.15
C GLN A 28 -16.32 42.21 -5.13
N GLN A 29 -16.51 42.46 -3.83
CA GLN A 29 -15.69 41.81 -2.80
C GLN A 29 -15.93 40.30 -2.75
N SER A 30 -17.18 39.85 -2.93
CA SER A 30 -17.50 38.42 -3.02
C SER A 30 -16.82 37.76 -4.21
N ASP A 31 -16.79 38.42 -5.37
CA ASP A 31 -16.12 37.91 -6.57
C ASP A 31 -14.60 37.85 -6.41
N ASN A 32 -14.01 38.86 -5.76
CA ASN A 32 -12.58 38.87 -5.43
C ASN A 32 -12.23 37.71 -4.48
N ILE A 33 -13.03 37.48 -3.44
CA ILE A 33 -12.84 36.37 -2.49
C ILE A 33 -12.91 35.03 -3.23
N ASN A 34 -13.92 34.84 -4.08
CA ASN A 34 -14.08 33.61 -4.86
C ASN A 34 -12.87 33.36 -5.77
N THR A 35 -12.39 34.41 -6.44
CA THR A 35 -11.21 34.32 -7.32
C THR A 35 -9.96 33.92 -6.54
N SER A 36 -9.68 34.60 -5.42
CA SER A 36 -8.54 34.27 -4.57
C SER A 36 -8.62 32.86 -3.99
N LEU A 37 -9.82 32.39 -3.62
CA LEU A 37 -10.02 31.05 -3.10
C LEU A 37 -9.73 29.97 -4.17
N GLN A 38 -10.18 30.18 -5.40
CA GLN A 38 -9.92 29.23 -6.49
C GLN A 38 -8.43 29.18 -6.84
N GLN A 39 -7.76 30.33 -6.86
CA GLN A 39 -6.32 30.38 -7.07
C GLN A 39 -5.56 29.64 -5.96
N ALA A 40 -5.86 29.93 -4.69
CA ALA A 40 -5.23 29.26 -3.56
C ALA A 40 -5.49 27.73 -3.57
N LYS A 41 -6.70 27.31 -3.98
CA LYS A 41 -7.01 25.89 -4.16
C LYS A 41 -6.16 25.24 -5.24
N ALA A 42 -5.98 25.89 -6.39
CA ALA A 42 -5.16 25.37 -7.47
C ALA A 42 -3.68 25.26 -7.05
N GLU A 43 -3.13 26.28 -6.41
CA GLU A 43 -1.76 26.27 -5.88
C GLU A 43 -1.57 25.18 -4.82
N PHE A 44 -2.56 24.98 -3.95
CA PHE A 44 -2.54 23.90 -2.95
C PHE A 44 -2.61 22.51 -3.60
N ASP A 45 -3.48 22.31 -4.58
CA ASP A 45 -3.65 21.03 -5.28
C ASP A 45 -2.37 20.67 -6.06
N ASP A 46 -1.71 21.65 -6.70
CA ASP A 46 -0.42 21.48 -7.38
C ASP A 46 0.72 21.14 -6.40
N TRP A 47 0.82 21.89 -5.30
CA TRP A 47 1.76 21.61 -4.23
C TRP A 47 1.55 20.19 -3.66
N LYS A 48 0.30 19.81 -3.35
CA LYS A 48 -0.04 18.48 -2.84
C LYS A 48 0.31 17.35 -3.81
N GLY A 49 0.13 17.56 -5.11
CA GLY A 49 0.48 16.60 -6.16
C GLY A 49 1.99 16.29 -6.23
N SER A 50 2.83 17.24 -5.79
CA SER A 50 4.28 17.03 -5.69
C SER A 50 4.65 16.05 -4.56
N PHE A 51 3.83 15.94 -3.50
CA PHE A 51 4.10 15.08 -2.34
C PHE A 51 3.25 13.81 -2.28
N THR A 52 2.18 13.73 -3.07
CA THR A 52 1.28 12.57 -3.04
C THR A 52 0.77 12.20 -4.42
N GLU A 53 0.56 10.92 -4.64
CA GLU A 53 -0.09 10.39 -5.85
C GLU A 53 -0.89 9.13 -5.50
N VAL A 54 -1.86 8.76 -6.34
CA VAL A 54 -2.59 7.51 -6.19
C VAL A 54 -2.06 6.51 -7.21
N VAL A 55 -1.51 5.41 -6.73
CA VAL A 55 -0.99 4.32 -7.57
C VAL A 55 -1.70 3.03 -7.18
N ASN A 56 -2.35 2.39 -8.16
CA ASN A 56 -3.10 1.14 -7.95
C ASN A 56 -4.12 1.21 -6.78
N GLY A 57 -4.73 2.37 -6.59
CA GLY A 57 -5.74 2.62 -5.55
C GLY A 57 -5.16 2.93 -4.16
N LEU A 58 -3.84 3.05 -4.00
CA LEU A 58 -3.20 3.44 -2.74
C LEU A 58 -2.59 4.83 -2.85
N LEU A 59 -2.72 5.61 -1.77
CA LEU A 59 -2.04 6.89 -1.63
C LEU A 59 -0.55 6.64 -1.36
N VAL A 60 0.30 7.11 -2.27
CA VAL A 60 1.75 7.06 -2.18
C VAL A 60 2.24 8.46 -1.82
N HIS A 61 3.02 8.56 -0.74
CA HIS A 61 3.69 9.80 -0.36
C HIS A 61 5.11 9.82 -0.92
N LYS A 62 5.54 10.99 -1.41
CA LYS A 62 6.81 11.22 -2.10
C LYS A 62 7.68 12.20 -1.30
N GLU A 63 8.96 11.86 -1.16
CA GLU A 63 10.01 12.71 -0.61
C GLU A 63 11.29 12.52 -1.43
N GLY A 64 11.54 13.43 -2.37
CA GLY A 64 12.58 13.24 -3.38
C GLY A 64 12.29 11.99 -4.22
N ARG A 65 13.24 11.05 -4.25
CA ARG A 65 13.06 9.74 -4.91
C ARG A 65 12.35 8.71 -4.03
N ASN A 66 12.26 8.95 -2.71
CA ASN A 66 11.64 8.00 -1.79
C ASN A 66 10.11 8.09 -1.90
N LYS A 67 9.47 6.92 -2.00
CA LYS A 67 8.03 6.73 -2.09
C LYS A 67 7.60 5.79 -0.97
N ARG A 68 6.49 6.09 -0.31
CA ARG A 68 5.96 5.26 0.78
C ARG A 68 4.45 5.07 0.68
N PHE A 69 3.98 3.89 1.04
CA PHE A 69 2.55 3.60 1.19
C PHE A 69 2.35 2.55 2.29
N SER A 70 1.10 2.42 2.71
CA SER A 70 0.66 1.32 3.56
C SER A 70 -0.72 0.85 3.15
N PHE A 71 -1.04 -0.40 3.51
CA PHE A 71 -2.40 -0.92 3.44
C PHE A 71 -2.60 -1.94 4.57
N ALA A 72 -3.86 -2.14 4.94
CA ALA A 72 -4.26 -3.13 5.92
C ALA A 72 -5.47 -3.89 5.41
N GLN A 73 -5.59 -5.16 5.80
CA GLN A 73 -6.69 -6.02 5.39
C GLN A 73 -6.96 -7.11 6.41
N VAL A 74 -8.20 -7.59 6.47
CA VAL A 74 -8.55 -8.80 7.22
C VAL A 74 -8.64 -9.96 6.23
N LEU A 75 -8.01 -11.08 6.58
CA LEU A 75 -8.12 -12.34 5.85
C LEU A 75 -9.26 -13.17 6.44
N ASP A 76 -10.14 -13.69 5.59
CA ASP A 76 -11.11 -14.71 5.96
C ASP A 76 -10.37 -16.05 6.08
N ASN A 77 -10.38 -16.64 7.27
CA ASN A 77 -9.71 -17.91 7.55
C ASN A 77 -10.70 -19.06 7.69
N GLY A 78 -11.94 -18.90 7.23
CA GLY A 78 -12.97 -19.91 7.38
C GLY A 78 -13.51 -19.99 8.81
N GLY A 79 -14.20 -21.10 9.10
CA GLY A 79 -14.82 -21.37 10.39
C GLY A 79 -14.05 -22.38 11.24
N TYR A 80 -14.33 -22.38 12.55
CA TYR A 80 -13.85 -23.40 13.48
C TYR A 80 -14.91 -24.49 13.67
N ASP A 81 -14.50 -25.76 13.65
CA ASP A 81 -15.34 -26.89 14.03
C ASP A 81 -14.84 -27.50 15.34
N GLU A 82 -15.59 -27.26 16.41
CA GLU A 82 -15.32 -27.77 17.76
C GLU A 82 -15.31 -29.30 17.84
N ARG A 83 -15.97 -29.98 16.90
CA ARG A 83 -16.04 -31.46 16.87
C ARG A 83 -14.84 -32.08 16.17
N GLY A 84 -14.01 -31.28 15.50
CA GLY A 84 -12.88 -31.77 14.73
C GLY A 84 -13.30 -32.67 13.55
N GLN A 85 -14.42 -32.36 12.89
CA GLN A 85 -14.98 -33.10 11.76
C GLN A 85 -14.95 -32.28 10.45
N GLY A 86 -14.12 -31.25 10.41
CA GLY A 86 -13.89 -30.40 9.25
C GLY A 86 -13.49 -31.21 8.01
N PRO A 87 -13.82 -30.71 6.80
CA PRO A 87 -13.68 -31.46 5.55
C PRO A 87 -12.22 -31.72 5.14
N HIS A 88 -11.23 -31.02 5.72
CA HIS A 88 -9.83 -31.18 5.36
C HIS A 88 -9.14 -32.23 6.26
N PRO A 89 -8.52 -33.28 5.70
CA PRO A 89 -7.95 -34.38 6.49
C PRO A 89 -6.85 -33.92 7.46
N ASP A 90 -6.03 -32.97 7.03
CA ASP A 90 -4.93 -32.40 7.83
C ASP A 90 -5.35 -31.22 8.72
N PHE A 91 -6.54 -30.64 8.49
CA PHE A 91 -7.05 -29.48 9.24
C PHE A 91 -8.48 -29.76 9.71
N ARG A 92 -8.65 -30.83 10.48
CA ARG A 92 -9.98 -31.31 10.91
C ARG A 92 -10.73 -30.33 11.81
N ALA A 93 -10.06 -29.40 12.47
CA ALA A 93 -10.71 -28.33 13.24
C ALA A 93 -11.23 -27.19 12.36
N CYS A 94 -11.00 -27.22 11.04
CA CYS A 94 -11.42 -26.19 10.11
C CYS A 94 -12.76 -26.53 9.48
N ALA A 95 -13.81 -25.76 9.75
CA ALA A 95 -15.16 -26.00 9.22
C ALA A 95 -15.32 -25.63 7.74
N ASN A 96 -14.61 -24.59 7.28
CA ASN A 96 -14.69 -24.07 5.92
C ASN A 96 -13.31 -23.60 5.43
N PRO A 97 -12.41 -24.54 5.09
CA PRO A 97 -11.04 -24.21 4.70
C PRO A 97 -11.01 -23.30 3.47
N LYS A 98 -10.09 -22.34 3.49
CA LYS A 98 -9.86 -21.41 2.38
C LYS A 98 -8.58 -21.79 1.65
N GLU A 99 -8.55 -21.47 0.36
CA GLU A 99 -7.32 -21.53 -0.42
C GLU A 99 -6.28 -20.56 0.15
N PRO A 100 -4.98 -20.81 -0.06
CA PRO A 100 -3.93 -19.87 0.32
C PRO A 100 -4.18 -18.47 -0.23
N TYR A 101 -3.79 -17.46 0.54
CA TYR A 101 -3.71 -16.08 0.08
C TYR A 101 -2.30 -15.78 -0.43
N TYR A 102 -2.21 -15.05 -1.53
CA TYR A 102 -1.00 -14.40 -2.01
C TYR A 102 -1.10 -12.90 -1.71
N ILE A 103 -0.22 -12.43 -0.84
CA ILE A 103 -0.15 -11.05 -0.36
C ILE A 103 1.01 -10.37 -1.07
N ASN A 104 0.70 -9.59 -2.10
CA ASN A 104 1.68 -8.87 -2.90
C ASN A 104 1.99 -7.52 -2.25
N LEU A 105 3.19 -7.37 -1.69
CA LEU A 105 3.60 -6.17 -0.96
C LEU A 105 4.00 -5.04 -1.91
N LEU A 106 4.90 -5.33 -2.84
CA LEU A 106 5.52 -4.37 -3.77
C LEU A 106 5.82 -5.08 -5.09
N GLU A 107 5.59 -4.40 -6.20
CA GLU A 107 5.88 -4.89 -7.55
C GLU A 107 6.96 -4.04 -8.20
N PHE A 108 7.85 -4.68 -8.98
CA PHE A 108 8.80 -4.03 -9.88
C PHE A 108 8.45 -4.43 -11.30
N VAL A 109 8.01 -3.47 -12.10
CA VAL A 109 7.62 -3.68 -13.49
C VAL A 109 8.82 -3.42 -14.39
N ALA A 110 9.22 -4.42 -15.16
CA ALA A 110 10.31 -4.28 -16.12
C ALA A 110 10.03 -3.14 -17.11
N GLY A 111 11.05 -2.32 -17.39
CA GLY A 111 11.03 -1.36 -18.48
C GLY A 111 11.03 -2.04 -19.86
N ALA A 112 10.93 -1.24 -20.92
CA ALA A 112 10.99 -1.75 -22.30
C ALA A 112 12.30 -2.50 -22.62
N ASN A 113 13.37 -2.20 -21.90
CA ASN A 113 14.67 -2.87 -21.97
C ASN A 113 14.81 -4.07 -20.99
N GLY A 114 13.74 -4.43 -20.28
CA GLY A 114 13.73 -5.50 -19.28
C GLY A 114 14.27 -5.07 -17.90
N TRP A 115 14.52 -3.78 -17.67
CA TRP A 115 15.17 -3.31 -16.44
C TRP A 115 14.19 -3.05 -15.29
N PHE A 116 14.57 -3.43 -14.07
CA PHE A 116 13.79 -3.33 -12.83
C PHE A 116 14.22 -2.18 -11.90
N GLY A 117 15.29 -1.47 -12.22
CA GLY A 117 15.75 -0.34 -11.41
C GLY A 117 17.04 0.30 -11.93
N ASN A 118 17.50 1.32 -11.21
CA ASN A 118 18.71 2.08 -11.46
C ASN A 118 19.69 1.97 -10.29
N TYR A 119 20.92 2.47 -10.48
CA TYR A 119 21.93 2.53 -9.42
C TYR A 119 21.39 3.26 -8.17
N GLY A 120 21.59 2.63 -7.01
CA GLY A 120 21.18 3.18 -5.72
C GLY A 120 19.71 2.98 -5.36
N ASP A 121 18.93 2.28 -6.18
CA ASP A 121 17.53 1.99 -5.84
C ASP A 121 17.43 1.01 -4.69
N ARG A 122 16.60 1.35 -3.71
CA ARG A 122 16.37 0.59 -2.48
C ARG A 122 14.89 0.43 -2.20
N PHE A 123 14.54 -0.58 -1.42
CA PHE A 123 13.21 -0.77 -0.88
C PHE A 123 13.24 -1.39 0.51
N ARG A 124 12.19 -1.15 1.29
CA ARG A 124 11.89 -1.80 2.56
C ARG A 124 10.39 -2.03 2.65
N CYS A 125 9.97 -3.25 2.95
CA CYS A 125 8.59 -3.58 3.26
C CYS A 125 8.51 -4.25 4.63
N GLU A 126 7.56 -3.83 5.45
CA GLU A 126 7.28 -4.40 6.77
C GLU A 126 5.88 -5.00 6.72
N PHE A 127 5.80 -6.26 7.11
CA PHE A 127 4.60 -7.07 7.15
C PHE A 127 4.35 -7.47 8.60
N ILE A 128 3.16 -7.11 9.10
CA ILE A 128 2.70 -7.52 10.43
C ILE A 128 1.34 -8.17 10.26
N MET A 129 1.19 -9.41 10.70
CA MET A 129 -0.09 -10.11 10.71
C MET A 129 -0.40 -10.60 12.11
N SER A 130 -1.46 -10.07 12.71
CA SER A 130 -1.92 -10.47 14.04
C SER A 130 -2.94 -11.60 13.98
N HIS A 131 -2.99 -12.40 15.05
CA HIS A 131 -4.01 -13.42 15.29
C HIS A 131 -5.04 -12.91 16.30
N ARG A 132 -6.31 -12.75 15.89
CA ARG A 132 -7.40 -12.21 16.71
C ARG A 132 -7.08 -10.85 17.37
N GLY A 133 -6.24 -10.03 16.74
CA GLY A 133 -5.78 -8.75 17.28
C GLY A 133 -4.81 -8.89 18.47
N MET A 134 -4.37 -10.09 18.82
CA MET A 134 -3.38 -10.33 19.86
C MET A 134 -1.98 -10.10 19.32
N TYR A 135 -1.28 -9.10 19.86
CA TYR A 135 0.08 -8.78 19.42
C TYR A 135 1.12 -9.84 19.84
N SER A 136 0.87 -10.54 20.97
CA SER A 136 1.70 -11.65 21.45
C SER A 136 1.73 -12.84 20.48
N THR A 137 0.79 -12.90 19.54
CA THR A 137 0.71 -13.91 18.47
C THR A 137 0.61 -13.19 17.14
N SER A 138 1.74 -12.65 16.69
CA SER A 138 1.86 -11.93 15.42
C SER A 138 3.04 -12.40 14.61
N ASP A 139 2.88 -12.43 13.29
CA ASP A 139 3.99 -12.66 12.37
C ASP A 139 4.50 -11.28 11.92
N HIS A 140 5.75 -10.98 12.22
CA HIS A 140 6.40 -9.71 11.91
C HIS A 140 7.67 -9.98 11.12
N ILE A 141 7.64 -9.56 9.86
CA ILE A 141 8.73 -9.75 8.90
C ILE A 141 9.06 -8.41 8.24
N VAL A 142 10.35 -8.14 8.10
CA VAL A 142 10.86 -6.96 7.40
C VAL A 142 11.69 -7.44 6.20
N ILE A 143 11.39 -6.95 5.02
CA ILE A 143 12.17 -7.20 3.81
C ILE A 143 12.87 -5.90 3.45
N THR A 144 14.18 -5.93 3.23
CA THR A 144 14.96 -4.79 2.76
C THR A 144 15.80 -5.22 1.57
N GLY A 145 15.86 -4.43 0.51
CA GLY A 145 16.59 -4.82 -0.69
C GLY A 145 16.86 -3.70 -1.66
N THR A 146 17.32 -4.08 -2.83
CA THR A 146 17.66 -3.20 -3.95
C THR A 146 17.10 -3.75 -5.26
N SER A 147 16.93 -2.86 -6.22
CA SER A 147 16.56 -3.21 -7.60
C SER A 147 17.55 -2.57 -8.55
N PHE A 148 18.08 -3.31 -9.50
CA PHE A 148 19.04 -2.79 -10.46
C PHE A 148 18.94 -3.60 -11.75
N GLU A 149 18.82 -2.94 -12.90
CA GLU A 149 18.80 -3.57 -14.23
C GLU A 149 18.07 -4.91 -14.25
N ASP A 150 18.79 -6.04 -14.25
CA ASP A 150 18.24 -7.37 -14.40
C ASP A 150 17.93 -8.10 -13.09
N CYS A 151 17.92 -7.41 -11.95
CA CYS A 151 17.82 -8.00 -10.62
C CYS A 151 16.92 -7.22 -9.65
N VAL A 152 16.15 -7.97 -8.86
CA VAL A 152 15.47 -7.49 -7.64
C VAL A 152 15.81 -8.46 -6.53
N SER A 153 16.55 -7.99 -5.54
CA SER A 153 17.07 -8.84 -4.47
C SER A 153 17.04 -8.11 -3.13
N GLY A 154 17.16 -8.86 -2.06
CA GLY A 154 17.19 -8.29 -0.73
C GLY A 154 17.45 -9.33 0.34
N ARG A 155 17.08 -8.96 1.55
CA ARG A 155 17.17 -9.78 2.74
C ARG A 155 15.83 -9.74 3.45
N VAL A 156 15.36 -10.91 3.84
CA VAL A 156 14.22 -11.08 4.74
C VAL A 156 14.77 -11.07 6.15
N GLU A 157 14.16 -10.33 7.07
CA GLU A 157 14.45 -10.35 8.49
C GLU A 157 13.18 -10.77 9.24
N ILE A 158 13.27 -11.89 9.95
CA ILE A 158 12.17 -12.43 10.74
C ILE A 158 12.28 -11.84 12.16
N LYS A 159 11.35 -10.96 12.51
CA LYS A 159 11.27 -10.38 13.86
C LYS A 159 10.49 -11.29 14.80
N ASN A 160 9.39 -11.86 14.30
CA ASN A 160 8.57 -12.83 15.02
C ASN A 160 7.78 -13.69 14.03
N ILE A 161 7.61 -14.97 14.34
CA ILE A 161 6.65 -15.87 13.69
C ILE A 161 5.99 -16.67 14.80
N THR A 162 4.67 -16.76 14.78
CA THR A 162 3.89 -17.40 15.83
C THR A 162 4.26 -18.89 15.94
N GLU A 163 4.82 -19.35 17.06
CA GLU A 163 5.46 -20.68 17.21
C GLU A 163 4.61 -21.91 16.81
N HIS A 164 3.27 -21.81 16.83
CA HIS A 164 2.38 -22.92 16.48
C HIS A 164 2.34 -23.27 14.98
N THR A 165 3.12 -22.58 14.15
CA THR A 165 2.96 -22.59 12.70
C THR A 165 4.20 -23.02 11.92
N GLN A 166 5.13 -23.74 12.57
CA GLN A 166 6.41 -24.20 12.02
C GLN A 166 6.35 -25.06 10.73
N ASN A 167 5.17 -25.29 10.14
CA ASN A 167 4.98 -26.02 8.89
C ASN A 167 4.09 -25.21 7.93
N GLY A 168 4.61 -24.70 6.81
CA GLY A 168 3.82 -24.28 5.64
C GLY A 168 2.82 -23.11 5.73
N HIS A 169 2.54 -22.51 6.90
CA HIS A 169 1.52 -21.46 7.01
C HIS A 169 1.89 -20.13 6.33
N LEU A 170 3.18 -19.81 6.25
CA LEU A 170 3.70 -18.56 5.71
C LEU A 170 5.01 -18.84 4.97
N ALA A 171 5.02 -18.48 3.70
CA ALA A 171 6.18 -18.65 2.84
C ALA A 171 6.40 -17.38 2.01
N LEU A 172 7.66 -17.10 1.70
CA LEU A 172 8.00 -16.14 0.66
C LEU A 172 7.83 -16.81 -0.70
N PHE A 173 7.05 -16.18 -1.57
CA PHE A 173 6.77 -16.68 -2.91
C PHE A 173 7.52 -15.83 -3.94
N VAL A 174 8.14 -16.50 -4.90
CA VAL A 174 8.76 -15.87 -6.08
C VAL A 174 8.14 -16.44 -7.33
N SER A 175 7.73 -15.55 -8.21
CA SER A 175 7.54 -15.87 -9.62
C SER A 175 8.69 -15.27 -10.42
N GLU A 176 9.43 -16.11 -11.12
CA GLU A 176 10.43 -15.76 -12.14
C GLU A 176 9.91 -16.23 -13.52
N PRO A 177 10.49 -15.78 -14.64
CA PRO A 177 10.03 -16.13 -15.99
C PRO A 177 9.87 -17.63 -16.25
N ASN A 178 10.75 -18.46 -15.66
CA ASN A 178 10.85 -19.89 -15.96
C ASN A 178 10.51 -20.78 -14.77
N GLU A 179 10.30 -20.20 -13.59
CA GLU A 179 10.14 -20.96 -12.36
C GLU A 179 9.29 -20.19 -11.35
N ASN A 180 8.42 -20.91 -10.66
CA ASN A 180 7.80 -20.44 -9.43
C ASN A 180 8.41 -21.21 -8.27
N ARG A 181 8.83 -20.50 -7.23
CA ARG A 181 9.47 -21.11 -6.06
C ARG A 181 8.89 -20.53 -4.77
N GLU A 182 8.67 -21.41 -3.81
CA GLU A 182 8.22 -21.09 -2.46
C GLU A 182 9.37 -21.36 -1.48
N GLN A 183 9.68 -20.40 -0.62
CA GLN A 183 10.62 -20.57 0.48
C GLN A 183 9.88 -20.36 1.80
N GLU A 184 9.71 -21.44 2.56
CA GLU A 184 9.14 -21.37 3.90
C GLU A 184 9.98 -20.47 4.80
N LEU A 185 9.28 -19.67 5.62
CA LEU A 185 9.93 -18.81 6.60
C LEU A 185 10.10 -19.59 7.91
N ASN A 186 11.24 -20.26 8.06
CA ASN A 186 11.54 -21.00 9.28
C ASN A 186 12.50 -20.21 10.18
N PRO A 187 12.07 -19.81 11.39
CA PRO A 187 12.93 -19.08 12.32
C PRO A 187 13.96 -19.97 13.02
N LYS A 188 14.28 -21.20 12.55
CA LYS A 188 15.29 -22.09 13.16
C LYS A 188 16.70 -21.51 13.07
N ILE A 189 16.97 -20.64 14.05
CA ILE A 189 18.12 -20.51 14.94
C ILE A 189 19.26 -21.46 14.60
N ASP A 190 20.33 -20.86 14.06
CA ASP A 190 21.72 -21.05 14.49
C ASP A 190 22.63 -19.91 13.98
N ASP A 191 22.15 -19.06 13.06
CA ASP A 191 22.86 -17.86 12.66
C ASP A 191 22.41 -16.63 13.44
N TYR A 192 23.38 -15.88 13.98
CA TYR A 192 23.24 -14.61 14.72
C TYR A 192 22.58 -13.45 13.92
N SER A 193 21.97 -13.75 12.78
CA SER A 193 21.05 -12.88 12.08
C SER A 193 19.84 -13.71 11.65
N ASN A 194 18.65 -13.44 12.22
CA ASN A 194 17.35 -13.98 11.75
C ASN A 194 17.00 -13.41 10.37
N SER A 195 17.96 -13.47 9.45
CA SER A 195 17.88 -12.81 8.17
C SER A 195 18.62 -13.61 7.11
N PHE A 196 17.98 -13.82 5.97
CA PHE A 196 18.55 -14.58 4.86
C PHE A 196 18.35 -13.82 3.54
N PRO A 197 19.31 -13.94 2.60
CA PRO A 197 19.23 -13.27 1.31
C PRO A 197 18.17 -13.93 0.42
N PHE A 198 17.60 -13.15 -0.48
CA PHE A 198 16.57 -13.62 -1.39
C PHE A 198 16.53 -12.81 -2.69
N ASN A 199 16.12 -13.47 -3.77
CA ASN A 199 15.99 -12.85 -5.09
C ASN A 199 14.54 -12.98 -5.56
N PHE A 200 13.90 -11.84 -5.84
CA PHE A 200 12.58 -11.80 -6.49
C PHE A 200 12.70 -11.80 -8.01
N ARG A 201 13.88 -11.42 -8.50
CA ARG A 201 14.38 -11.70 -9.85
C ARG A 201 15.90 -11.85 -9.76
N ALA A 202 16.43 -13.06 -9.93
CA ALA A 202 17.87 -13.32 -9.89
C ALA A 202 18.52 -13.07 -11.25
N VAL A 203 19.74 -12.53 -11.28
CA VAL A 203 20.55 -12.28 -12.50
C VAL A 203 20.53 -13.50 -13.43
N ASN A 204 20.47 -13.28 -14.75
CA ASN A 204 20.44 -14.31 -15.81
C ASN A 204 19.22 -15.25 -15.87
N GLN A 205 18.12 -15.00 -15.13
CA GLN A 205 16.89 -15.82 -15.19
C GLN A 205 16.01 -15.57 -16.44
N GLY A 206 16.61 -15.16 -17.56
CA GLY A 206 15.95 -14.87 -18.84
C GLY A 206 15.58 -13.39 -19.03
N PHE A 207 15.82 -12.83 -20.22
CA PHE A 207 15.50 -11.44 -20.55
C PHE A 207 14.06 -11.31 -21.05
N GLY A 208 13.29 -10.38 -20.48
CA GLY A 208 11.94 -10.11 -20.96
C GLY A 208 11.15 -9.16 -20.07
N PRO A 209 10.08 -8.56 -20.61
CA PRO A 209 9.13 -7.80 -19.80
C PRO A 209 8.45 -8.73 -18.78
N GLY A 210 8.13 -8.20 -17.61
CA GLY A 210 7.43 -8.91 -16.55
C GLY A 210 7.46 -8.16 -15.24
N VAL A 211 6.96 -8.80 -14.20
CA VAL A 211 6.81 -8.16 -12.89
C VAL A 211 7.44 -9.02 -11.80
N ALA A 212 8.54 -8.53 -11.23
CA ALA A 212 9.11 -9.10 -10.03
C ALA A 212 8.30 -8.64 -8.81
N ARG A 213 7.83 -9.59 -8.00
CA ARG A 213 6.93 -9.31 -6.87
C ARG A 213 7.49 -9.78 -5.55
N ILE A 214 7.30 -8.96 -4.53
CA ILE A 214 7.49 -9.38 -3.16
C ILE A 214 6.15 -9.93 -2.67
N THR A 215 6.04 -11.25 -2.59
CA THR A 215 4.78 -11.91 -2.27
C THR A 215 4.94 -12.85 -1.08
N PHE A 216 4.05 -12.73 -0.10
CA PHE A 216 3.88 -13.79 0.89
C PHE A 216 2.72 -14.70 0.52
N LYS A 217 2.94 -16.00 0.57
CA LYS A 217 1.87 -17.01 0.59
C LYS A 217 1.47 -17.25 2.04
N VAL A 218 0.19 -17.08 2.35
CA VAL A 218 -0.39 -17.37 3.66
C VAL A 218 -1.40 -18.48 3.51
N ASP A 219 -1.18 -19.61 4.16
CA ASP A 219 -2.18 -20.66 4.25
C ASP A 219 -3.08 -20.42 5.48
N PRO A 220 -4.34 -19.99 5.27
CA PRO A 220 -5.24 -19.69 6.37
C PRO A 220 -5.69 -20.94 7.14
N LYS A 221 -5.50 -22.15 6.59
CA LYS A 221 -5.98 -23.40 7.18
C LYS A 221 -5.35 -23.69 8.55
N PHE A 222 -4.15 -23.19 8.80
CA PHE A 222 -3.46 -23.29 10.10
C PHE A 222 -4.12 -22.48 11.22
N HIS A 223 -5.04 -21.57 10.89
CA HIS A 223 -5.70 -20.67 11.84
C HIS A 223 -7.21 -20.58 11.62
N CYS A 224 -7.85 -21.68 11.23
CA CYS A 224 -9.28 -21.64 10.94
C CYS A 224 -10.13 -21.16 12.12
N GLY A 225 -11.10 -20.28 11.82
CA GLY A 225 -11.96 -19.64 12.81
C GLY A 225 -11.25 -18.63 13.73
N ALA A 226 -10.04 -18.21 13.37
CA ALA A 226 -9.39 -17.08 13.99
C ALA A 226 -9.08 -16.00 12.95
N TYR A 227 -9.73 -14.84 13.06
CA TYR A 227 -9.48 -13.71 12.15
C TYR A 227 -8.00 -13.30 12.17
N ARG A 228 -7.46 -13.01 10.99
CA ARG A 228 -6.09 -12.53 10.81
C ARG A 228 -6.17 -11.13 10.20
N ALA A 229 -5.59 -10.15 10.88
CA ALA A 229 -5.49 -8.79 10.36
C ALA A 229 -4.03 -8.52 10.01
N LEU A 230 -3.79 -8.13 8.76
CA LEU A 230 -2.49 -7.76 8.25
C LEU A 230 -2.36 -6.25 8.09
N SER A 231 -1.16 -5.76 8.29
CA SER A 231 -0.71 -4.42 7.93
C SER A 231 0.59 -4.56 7.14
N VAL A 232 0.68 -3.81 6.05
CA VAL A 232 1.86 -3.73 5.20
C VAL A 232 2.25 -2.27 5.07
N GLN A 233 3.53 -1.98 5.27
CA GLN A 233 4.11 -0.67 5.02
C GLN A 233 5.34 -0.85 4.13
N CYS A 234 5.40 -0.14 3.01
CA CYS A 234 6.53 -0.18 2.10
C CYS A 234 7.09 1.23 1.86
N GLU A 235 8.42 1.31 1.77
CA GLU A 235 9.21 2.42 1.29
C GLU A 235 10.07 1.94 0.12
N TYR A 236 10.20 2.72 -0.95
CA TYR A 236 11.01 2.37 -2.11
C TYR A 236 11.48 3.61 -2.87
N SER A 237 12.56 3.50 -3.64
CA SER A 237 13.07 4.61 -4.44
C SER A 237 13.08 4.36 -5.95
N SER A 238 12.83 3.12 -6.38
CA SER A 238 12.80 2.75 -7.79
C SER A 238 11.57 3.33 -8.50
N ASP A 239 11.77 3.86 -9.71
CA ASP A 239 10.68 4.30 -10.60
C ASP A 239 10.02 3.16 -11.35
N ARG A 240 10.56 1.94 -11.22
CA ARG A 240 9.95 0.70 -11.68
C ARG A 240 9.12 0.02 -10.59
N ALA A 241 9.28 0.44 -9.34
CA ALA A 241 8.52 -0.09 -8.23
C ALA A 241 7.16 0.63 -8.07
N ARG A 242 6.15 -0.12 -7.63
CA ARG A 242 4.81 0.41 -7.34
C ARG A 242 4.06 -0.47 -6.33
N PRO A 243 3.07 0.06 -5.60
CA PRO A 243 2.13 -0.78 -4.86
C PRO A 243 1.45 -1.77 -5.81
N SER A 244 1.23 -3.00 -5.34
CA SER A 244 0.65 -4.06 -6.19
C SER A 244 -0.77 -3.72 -6.66
N ASN A 245 -1.06 -4.04 -7.92
CA ASN A 245 -2.41 -3.89 -8.48
C ASN A 245 -3.42 -4.76 -7.71
N MET A 246 -3.04 -6.01 -7.48
CA MET A 246 -3.79 -6.98 -6.66
C MET A 246 -3.00 -7.29 -5.39
N ARG A 247 -3.42 -6.74 -4.25
CA ARG A 247 -2.67 -6.83 -2.97
C ARG A 247 -2.88 -8.14 -2.24
N VAL A 248 -4.10 -8.66 -2.26
CA VAL A 248 -4.48 -9.90 -1.59
C VAL A 248 -5.39 -10.67 -2.52
N SER A 249 -5.06 -11.92 -2.80
CA SER A 249 -5.83 -12.78 -3.70
C SER A 249 -5.65 -14.24 -3.34
N HIS A 250 -6.54 -15.10 -3.83
CA HIS A 250 -6.34 -16.55 -3.81
C HIS A 250 -5.63 -17.08 -5.07
N GLU A 251 -5.38 -16.19 -6.04
CA GLU A 251 -4.71 -16.54 -7.28
C GLU A 251 -3.19 -16.46 -7.08
N GLN A 252 -2.50 -17.53 -7.44
CA GLN A 252 -1.03 -17.54 -7.44
C GLN A 252 -0.53 -16.52 -8.47
N PRO A 253 0.33 -15.56 -8.09
CA PRO A 253 0.82 -14.57 -9.04
C PRO A 253 1.74 -15.23 -10.06
N SER A 254 1.65 -14.75 -11.30
CA SER A 254 2.51 -15.18 -12.41
C SER A 254 3.36 -14.03 -12.94
N TRP A 255 4.51 -14.37 -13.52
CA TRP A 255 5.49 -13.42 -14.04
C TRP A 255 4.91 -12.37 -15.00
N ASN A 256 3.97 -12.80 -15.85
CA ASN A 256 3.36 -11.99 -16.91
C ASN A 256 2.02 -11.33 -16.51
N GLN A 257 1.57 -11.50 -15.27
CA GLN A 257 0.42 -10.78 -14.74
C GLN A 257 0.81 -9.30 -14.52
N PHE A 258 -0.09 -8.33 -14.66
CA PHE A 258 0.19 -6.89 -14.49
C PHE A 258 -0.85 -6.19 -13.61
#